data_AF-A0A3D0RNI3-F1
#
_entry.id   AF-A0A3D0RNI3-F1
#
_cell.length_a   1.000
_cell.length_b   1.000
_cell.length_c   1.000
_cell.angle_alpha   90.00
_cell.angle_beta   90.00
_cell.angle_gamma   90.00
#
_symmetry.space_group_name_H-M   'P 1'
#
loop_
_entity.id
_entity.type
_entity.pdbx_description
1 polymer ?
#
loop_
_entity_poly.entity_id
_entity_poly.type
_entity_poly.pdbx_seq_one_letter_code
_entity_poly.pdbx_strand_id
1 'polypeptide(L)' 'SYGLLQGLTGIYYDAVDKTLYIDSRIGDFKCFISARSGFGTVEFKAGRPILNVVYGTIEVEKYNISGNMLDL' A
#
# COMPACT_ATOMS: atom_id res chain seq x y z
N SER A 1 -5.34 -0.71 16.84
CA SER A 1 -6.07 -1.38 15.75
C SER A 1 -5.40 -1.38 14.38
N TYR A 2 -4.25 -0.69 14.16
CA TYR A 2 -3.49 -0.76 12.90
C TYR A 2 -2.48 -1.91 12.83
N GLY A 3 -1.90 -2.32 13.96
CA GLY A 3 -0.86 -3.36 14.00
C GLY A 3 -1.31 -4.75 13.56
N LEU A 4 -2.58 -5.11 13.75
CA LEU A 4 -3.12 -6.40 13.28
C LEU A 4 -3.28 -6.40 11.75
N LEU A 5 -3.81 -5.30 11.19
CA LEU A 5 -3.95 -5.16 9.74
C LEU A 5 -2.57 -5.10 9.07
N GLN A 6 -1.66 -4.26 9.59
CA GLN A 6 -0.28 -4.19 9.10
C GLN A 6 0.47 -5.52 9.27
N GLY A 7 0.21 -6.29 10.33
CA GLY A 7 0.83 -7.61 10.53
C GLY A 7 0.28 -8.71 9.60
N LEU A 8 -0.95 -8.57 9.12
CA LEU A 8 -1.59 -9.53 8.21
C LEU A 8 -1.38 -9.17 6.73
N THR A 9 -1.37 -7.87 6.40
CA THR A 9 -1.24 -7.37 5.03
C THR A 9 0.18 -6.93 4.69
N GLY A 10 1.04 -6.71 5.69
CA GLY A 10 2.40 -6.21 5.50
C GLY A 10 2.47 -4.82 4.88
N ILE A 11 1.35 -4.08 4.84
CA ILE A 11 1.33 -2.83 4.09
C ILE A 11 2.08 -1.72 4.82
N TYR A 12 3.04 -1.11 4.12
CA TYR A 12 3.83 0.00 4.63
C TYR A 12 4.10 0.98 3.49
N TYR A 13 3.83 2.25 3.71
CA TYR A 13 4.10 3.29 2.72
C TYR A 13 5.26 4.15 3.22
N ASP A 14 6.32 4.19 2.43
CA ASP A 14 7.43 5.10 2.64
C ASP A 14 7.19 6.37 1.82
N ALA A 15 6.89 7.47 2.49
CA ALA A 15 6.63 8.76 1.84
C ALA A 15 7.91 9.48 1.36
N VAL A 16 9.09 9.06 1.81
CA VAL A 16 10.38 9.64 1.41
C VAL A 16 10.83 9.01 0.10
N ASP A 17 10.79 7.68 0.02
CA ASP A 17 11.13 6.92 -1.19
C ASP A 17 9.94 6.77 -2.15
N LYS A 18 8.73 7.16 -1.73
CA LYS A 18 7.46 6.99 -2.44
C LYS A 18 7.23 5.53 -2.84
N THR A 19 7.65 4.61 -1.99
CA THR A 19 7.56 3.16 -2.21
C THR A 19 6.47 2.58 -1.32
N LEU A 20 5.54 1.84 -1.93
CA LEU A 20 4.50 1.11 -1.24
C LEU A 20 4.90 -0.36 -1.12
N TYR A 21 5.18 -0.78 0.10
CA TYR A 21 5.52 -2.15 0.47
C TYR A 21 4.25 -2.91 0.82
N ILE A 22 4.13 -4.12 0.29
CA ILE A 22 3.01 -5.03 0.51
C ILE A 22 3.59 -6.42 0.72
N ASP A 23 3.37 -6.97 1.91
CA ASP A 23 3.75 -8.35 2.24
C ASP A 23 2.53 -9.11 2.79
N SER A 24 1.60 -9.41 1.88
CA SER A 24 0.33 -10.01 2.27
C SER A 24 0.49 -11.47 2.66
N ARG A 25 0.16 -11.80 3.91
CA ARG A 25 0.11 -13.18 4.39
C ARG A 25 -1.29 -13.81 4.27
N ILE A 26 -2.29 -12.99 3.96
CA ILE A 26 -3.71 -13.38 3.90
C ILE A 26 -4.29 -13.37 2.48
N GLY A 27 -3.52 -12.93 1.48
CA GLY A 27 -3.98 -12.83 0.09
C GLY A 27 -4.60 -11.47 -0.23
N ASP A 28 -5.81 -11.47 -0.78
CA ASP A 28 -6.51 -10.25 -1.20
C ASP A 28 -6.97 -9.42 0.00
N PHE A 29 -6.73 -8.11 -0.03
CA PHE A 29 -7.17 -7.22 1.04
C PHE A 29 -7.46 -5.80 0.52
N LYS A 30 -8.24 -5.05 1.30
CA LYS A 30 -8.43 -3.62 1.11
C LYS A 30 -8.18 -2.91 2.42
N CYS A 31 -7.33 -1.90 2.39
CA CYS A 31 -6.94 -1.13 3.57
C CYS A 31 -6.96 0.37 3.29
N PHE A 32 -7.14 1.14 4.34
CA PHE A 32 -7.11 2.60 4.27
C PHE A 32 -5.67 3.09 4.42
N ILE A 33 -5.28 4.05 3.57
CA ILE A 33 -3.99 4.72 3.63
C ILE A 33 -4.22 6.23 3.79
N SER A 34 -3.45 6.85 4.68
CA SER A 34 -3.41 8.29 4.85
C SER A 34 -1.95 8.73 4.86
N ALA A 35 -1.65 9.70 4.00
CA ALA A 35 -0.39 10.40 3.94
C ALA A 35 -0.62 11.87 4.34
N ARG A 36 0.46 12.62 4.54
CA ARG A 36 0.37 14.06 4.86
C ARG A 36 -0.40 14.86 3.79
N SER A 37 -0.25 14.49 2.53
CA SER A 37 -0.79 15.19 1.36
C SER A 37 -2.15 14.69 0.89
N GLY A 38 -2.69 13.62 1.48
CA GLY A 38 -3.94 13.02 1.02
C GLY A 38 -4.27 11.70 1.71
N PHE A 39 -5.44 11.15 1.38
CA PHE A 39 -5.89 9.86 1.88
C PHE A 39 -6.63 9.07 0.81
N GLY A 40 -6.70 7.76 1.02
CA GLY A 40 -7.30 6.84 0.07
C GLY A 40 -7.36 5.42 0.61
N THR A 41 -7.46 4.46 -0.31
CA THR A 41 -7.42 3.03 0.01
C THR A 41 -6.48 2.30 -0.92
N VAL A 42 -5.69 1.38 -0.37
CA VAL A 42 -4.93 0.40 -1.16
C VAL A 42 -5.70 -0.90 -1.17
N GLU A 43 -5.97 -1.40 -2.36
CA GLU A 43 -6.53 -2.72 -2.60
C GLU A 43 -5.44 -3.59 -3.20
N PHE A 44 -5.21 -4.76 -2.62
CA PHE A 44 -4.35 -5.79 -3.20
C PHE A 44 -5.25 -6.93 -3.64
N LYS A 45 -5.28 -7.20 -4.94
CA LYS A 45 -6.17 -8.21 -5.52
C LYS A 45 -5.48 -8.96 -6.64
N ALA A 46 -5.52 -10.29 -6.60
CA ALA A 46 -4.93 -11.16 -7.61
C ALA A 46 -3.44 -10.83 -7.89
N GLY A 47 -2.68 -10.54 -6.83
CA GLY A 47 -1.26 -10.21 -6.90
C GLY A 47 -0.94 -8.79 -7.39
N ARG A 48 -1.96 -7.94 -7.60
CA ARG A 48 -1.77 -6.56 -8.07
C ARG A 48 -2.21 -5.54 -7.02
N PRO A 49 -1.37 -4.57 -6.68
CA PRO A 49 -1.74 -3.44 -5.85
C PRO A 49 -2.43 -2.36 -6.68
N ILE A 50 -3.48 -1.80 -6.11
CA ILE A 50 -4.27 -0.72 -6.69
C ILE A 50 -4.42 0.35 -5.62
N LEU A 51 -3.80 1.50 -5.84
CA LEU A 51 -3.98 2.68 -4.99
C LEU A 51 -5.15 3.52 -5.51
N ASN A 52 -6.19 3.64 -4.69
CA ASN A 52 -7.30 4.55 -4.93
C ASN A 52 -7.18 5.76 -4.02
N VAL A 53 -6.77 6.90 -4.57
CA VAL A 53 -6.71 8.18 -3.84
C VAL A 53 -8.08 8.81 -3.84
N VAL A 54 -8.64 9.09 -2.65
CA VAL A 54 -9.97 9.71 -2.51
C VAL A 54 -9.84 11.23 -2.40
N TYR A 55 -8.80 11.72 -1.73
CA TYR A 55 -8.57 13.15 -1.54
C TYR A 55 -7.08 13.46 -1.44
N GLY A 56 -6.67 14.59 -2.00
CA GLY A 56 -5.27 15.02 -2.02
C GLY A 56 -4.43 14.25 -3.02
N THR A 57 -3.15 14.06 -2.72
CA THR A 57 -2.20 13.38 -3.61
C THR A 57 -1.36 12.39 -2.82
N ILE A 58 -1.23 11.17 -3.32
CA ILE A 58 -0.34 10.15 -2.78
C ILE A 58 0.54 9.72 -3.94
N GLU A 59 1.78 10.19 -3.94
CA GLU A 59 2.75 9.83 -4.96
C GLU A 59 3.34 8.46 -4.62
N VAL A 60 3.07 7.46 -5.46
CA VAL A 60 3.75 6.16 -5.40
C VAL A 60 4.53 6.01 -6.69
N GLU A 61 5.82 5.79 -6.59
CA GLU A 61 6.70 5.54 -7.74
C GLU A 61 7.00 4.05 -7.88
N LYS A 62 6.96 3.29 -6.77
CA LYS A 62 7.30 1.87 -6.76
C LYS A 62 6.39 1.07 -5.86
N TYR A 63 6.12 -0.17 -6.27
CA TYR A 63 5.51 -1.19 -5.43
C TYR A 63 6.55 -2.26 -5.08
N ASN A 64 6.70 -2.55 -3.79
CA ASN A 64 7.45 -3.72 -3.35
C ASN A 64 6.47 -4.79 -2.87
N ILE A 65 6.33 -5.87 -3.65
CA ILE A 65 5.41 -6.97 -3.34
C ILE A 65 6.23 -8.17 -2.87
N SER A 66 6.20 -8.45 -1.57
CA SER A 66 6.93 -9.55 -0.93
C SER A 66 8.40 -9.67 -1.39
N GLY A 67 9.09 -8.52 -1.49
CA GLY A 67 10.49 -8.43 -1.91
C GLY A 67 10.71 -8.21 -3.42
N ASN A 68 9.67 -8.23 -4.24
CA ASN A 68 9.76 -7.93 -5.67
C ASN A 68 9.43 -6.45 -5.92
N MET A 69 10.42 -5.69 -6.39
CA MET A 69 10.21 -4.31 -6.84
C MET A 69 9.53 -4.28 -8.21
N LEU A 70 8.46 -3.51 -8.31
CA LEU A 70 7.76 -3.15 -9.52
C LEU A 70 7.74 -1.63 -9.63
N ASP A 71 8.36 -1.10 -10.66
CA ASP A 71 8.23 0.31 -11.03
C ASP A 71 6.89 0.54 -11.73
N LEU A 72 6.26 1.69 -11.43
CA LEU A 72 4.92 2.07 -11.90
C LEU A 72 4.90 2.69 -13.31
#